data_AF-A0A9X1U1X4-F1
#
_entry.id   AF-A0A9X1U1X4-F1
#
_cell.length_a   1.000
_cell.length_b   1.000
_cell.length_c   1.000
_cell.angle_alpha   90.00
_cell.angle_beta   90.00
_cell.angle_gamma   90.00
#
_symmetry.space_group_name_H-M   'P 1'
#
loop_
_entity.id
_entity.type
_entity.pdbx_description
1 polymer ?
#
loop_
_entity_poly.entity_id
_entity_poly.type
_entity_poly.pdbx_seq_one_letter_code
_entity_poly.pdbx_strand_id
1 'polypeptide(L)'
;MTSENFDNHTIFDRLNSLKEILENEEVKEKIDLEKLSYFQTVFSYINQRVKLTIPDLIQQTELDSLSTELDAGISQINSFLGNTNAGHLTNATNNFIAAINRIKNFPIPVAKADFNFSRKIAEFEKIAKSKYKSLEKEKDELQAELTNFKTDLTTKETEIQRLIKLIEGKETEIQNLNSTFQTDFNNIKSEHNQNFENDKKTYRAEIDKSKEQFKKEIDELKNSIDTDTSTLISKLETKLSEAKKLVNLIGNVGITGNYQNIANSHKKSANFWRVTAIVFMSIFSILLVWTIIDLSSEGFNWTKSLIRLIAAAALSYPATYAARESSKHRKLETINRNAELELASINPFIEGLSDDKKQIIKEKLVEKYFGNNRNNDFLDTKEEGLSIPAFEKILSAISKLKG
;
A
#
# COMPACT_ATOMS: atom_id res chain seq x y z
N MET A 1 -29.17 108.76 61.53
CA MET A 1 -29.97 108.10 60.46
C MET A 1 -31.44 108.32 60.78
N THR A 2 -32.38 108.41 59.83
CA THR A 2 -33.82 108.48 60.20
C THR A 2 -34.25 107.15 60.82
N SER A 3 -35.17 107.17 61.78
CA SER A 3 -35.68 105.94 62.42
C SER A 3 -36.27 104.96 61.38
N GLU A 4 -36.96 105.47 60.37
CA GLU A 4 -37.52 104.67 59.27
C GLU A 4 -36.45 103.95 58.44
N ASN A 5 -35.31 104.60 58.18
CA ASN A 5 -34.21 103.94 57.46
C ASN A 5 -33.54 102.88 58.34
N PHE A 6 -33.48 103.10 59.66
CA PHE A 6 -32.88 102.15 60.59
C PHE A 6 -33.70 100.86 60.67
N ASP A 7 -35.00 100.97 60.87
CA ASP A 7 -35.89 99.80 61.03
C ASP A 7 -35.95 98.93 59.77
N ASN A 8 -35.79 99.54 58.59
CA ASN A 8 -35.76 98.83 57.30
C ASN A 8 -34.35 98.43 56.84
N HIS A 9 -33.33 98.54 57.70
CA HIS A 9 -31.97 98.24 57.32
C HIS A 9 -31.72 96.72 57.19
N THR A 10 -30.94 96.32 56.19
CA THR A 10 -30.60 94.91 55.87
C THR A 10 -29.89 94.15 56.99
N ILE A 11 -29.41 94.86 58.01
CA ILE A 11 -28.73 94.28 59.19
C ILE A 11 -29.63 93.29 59.93
N PHE A 12 -30.93 93.57 59.99
CA PHE A 12 -31.89 92.70 60.67
C PHE A 12 -32.10 91.39 59.90
N ASP A 13 -32.12 91.44 58.57
CA ASP A 13 -32.14 90.25 57.73
C ASP A 13 -30.88 89.42 57.93
N ARG A 14 -29.70 90.05 57.96
CA ARG A 14 -28.42 89.35 58.23
C ARG A 14 -28.39 88.70 59.61
N LEU A 15 -28.88 89.38 60.64
CA LEU A 15 -29.00 88.81 61.98
C LEU A 15 -29.94 87.62 62.02
N ASN A 16 -31.09 87.69 61.34
CA ASN A 16 -32.03 86.58 61.23
C ASN A 16 -31.41 85.40 60.47
N SER A 17 -30.74 85.63 59.33
CA SER A 17 -30.03 84.59 58.59
C SER A 17 -28.94 83.92 59.43
N LEU A 18 -28.14 84.71 60.17
CA LEU A 18 -27.12 84.16 61.06
C LEU A 18 -27.76 83.29 62.16
N LYS A 19 -28.88 83.72 62.72
CA LYS A 19 -29.62 82.92 63.71
C LYS A 19 -30.05 81.57 63.14
N GLU A 20 -30.70 81.58 61.98
CA GLU A 20 -31.21 80.36 61.33
C GLU A 20 -30.08 79.38 60.98
N ILE A 21 -28.96 79.89 60.45
CA ILE A 21 -27.77 79.08 60.15
C ILE A 21 -27.23 78.44 61.44
N LEU A 22 -27.07 79.21 62.51
CA LEU A 22 -26.55 78.69 63.77
C LEU A 22 -27.51 77.76 64.52
N GLU A 23 -28.80 77.76 64.17
CA GLU A 23 -29.81 76.85 64.69
C GLU A 23 -29.97 75.57 63.84
N ASN A 24 -29.41 75.53 62.62
CA ASN A 24 -29.45 74.38 61.72
C ASN A 24 -28.67 73.16 62.26
N GLU A 25 -29.25 71.96 62.17
CA GLU A 25 -28.63 70.72 62.66
C GLU A 25 -27.35 70.35 61.91
N GLU A 26 -27.28 70.59 60.61
CA GLU A 26 -26.07 70.31 59.81
C GLU A 26 -24.87 71.15 60.29
N VAL A 27 -25.13 72.39 60.69
CA VAL A 27 -24.13 73.30 61.27
C VAL A 27 -23.67 72.80 62.64
N LYS A 28 -24.60 72.31 63.48
CA LYS A 28 -24.29 71.74 64.80
C LYS A 28 -23.48 70.44 64.71
N GLU A 29 -23.68 69.67 63.65
CA GLU A 29 -22.93 68.44 63.41
C GLU A 29 -21.51 68.73 62.89
N LYS A 30 -21.37 69.62 61.90
CA LYS A 30 -20.09 69.85 61.21
C LYS A 30 -19.13 70.81 61.90
N ILE A 31 -19.63 71.82 62.63
CA ILE A 31 -18.77 72.80 63.32
C ILE A 31 -18.38 72.28 64.70
N ASP A 32 -17.13 72.49 65.09
CA ASP A 32 -16.65 72.15 66.43
C ASP A 32 -17.40 72.94 67.53
N LEU A 33 -17.56 72.31 68.69
CA LEU A 33 -18.36 72.82 69.80
C LEU A 33 -17.90 74.23 70.25
N GLU A 34 -16.59 74.48 70.27
CA GLU A 34 -16.01 75.73 70.71
C GLU A 34 -16.40 76.88 69.76
N LYS A 35 -16.20 76.71 68.45
CA LYS A 35 -16.52 77.73 67.45
C LYS A 35 -18.02 77.96 67.32
N LEU A 36 -18.83 76.91 67.37
CA LEU A 36 -20.28 77.05 67.32
C LEU A 36 -20.81 77.88 68.50
N SER A 37 -20.33 77.58 69.72
CA SER A 37 -20.66 78.34 70.94
C SER A 37 -20.21 79.81 70.82
N TYR A 38 -19.02 80.03 70.27
CA TYR A 38 -18.51 81.37 69.99
C TYR A 38 -19.42 82.13 69.01
N PHE A 39 -19.76 81.56 67.85
CA PHE A 39 -20.62 82.23 66.86
C PHE A 39 -22.02 82.55 67.40
N GLN A 40 -22.63 81.64 68.16
CA GLN A 40 -23.91 81.88 68.82
C GLN A 40 -23.83 83.01 69.86
N THR A 41 -22.69 83.12 70.56
CA THR A 41 -22.43 84.21 71.49
C THR A 41 -22.27 85.54 70.76
N VAL A 42 -21.52 85.57 69.66
CA VAL A 42 -21.36 86.76 68.82
C VAL A 42 -22.70 87.24 68.27
N PHE A 43 -23.49 86.35 67.68
CA PHE A 43 -24.85 86.68 67.21
C PHE A 43 -25.68 87.32 68.33
N SER A 44 -25.71 86.68 69.52
CA SER A 44 -26.49 87.18 70.66
C SER A 44 -26.05 88.58 71.08
N TYR A 45 -24.73 88.81 71.17
CA TYR A 45 -24.15 90.10 71.55
C TYR A 45 -24.47 91.21 70.54
N ILE A 46 -24.24 90.95 69.24
CA ILE A 46 -24.47 91.94 68.18
C ILE A 46 -25.97 92.25 68.07
N ASN A 47 -26.83 91.22 68.05
CA ASN A 47 -28.28 91.39 67.97
C ASN A 47 -28.83 92.24 69.13
N GLN A 48 -28.36 92.00 70.35
CA GLN A 48 -28.76 92.79 71.51
C GLN A 48 -28.33 94.26 71.37
N ARG A 49 -27.08 94.50 70.97
CA ARG A 49 -26.54 95.87 70.83
C ARG A 49 -27.22 96.65 69.71
N VAL A 50 -27.51 96.01 68.58
CA VAL A 50 -28.27 96.65 67.47
C VAL A 50 -29.64 97.08 67.97
N LYS A 51 -30.37 96.22 68.71
CA LYS A 51 -31.68 96.57 69.28
C LYS A 51 -31.67 97.72 70.29
N LEU A 52 -30.53 97.98 70.93
CA LEU A 52 -30.36 99.06 71.92
C LEU A 52 -29.78 100.34 71.32
N THR A 53 -29.43 100.35 70.04
CA THR A 53 -28.78 101.50 69.40
C THR A 53 -29.78 102.64 69.22
N ILE A 54 -29.35 103.89 69.46
CA ILE A 54 -30.16 105.09 69.21
C ILE A 54 -29.99 105.49 67.72
N PRO A 55 -31.03 105.35 66.86
CA PRO A 55 -30.89 105.52 65.41
C PRO A 55 -30.43 106.92 64.96
N ASP A 56 -30.79 107.95 65.71
CA ASP A 56 -30.45 109.34 65.38
C ASP A 56 -28.95 109.63 65.51
N LEU A 57 -28.24 108.86 66.33
CA LEU A 57 -26.84 109.08 66.68
C LEU A 57 -25.86 108.22 65.85
N ILE A 58 -26.36 107.41 64.94
CA ILE A 58 -25.57 106.54 64.05
C ILE A 58 -25.62 107.04 62.61
N GLN A 59 -24.46 106.97 61.93
CA GLN A 59 -24.38 107.20 60.49
C GLN A 59 -24.75 105.92 59.74
N GLN A 60 -25.47 106.05 58.62
CA GLN A 60 -25.89 104.89 57.81
C GLN A 60 -24.69 104.02 57.37
N THR A 61 -23.57 104.64 57.03
CA THR A 61 -22.31 103.98 56.66
C THR A 61 -21.76 103.04 57.74
N GLU A 62 -21.99 103.35 59.02
CA GLU A 62 -21.55 102.52 60.15
C GLU A 62 -22.41 101.24 60.25
N LEU A 63 -23.71 101.36 60.00
CA LEU A 63 -24.65 100.24 60.00
C LEU A 63 -24.45 99.33 58.77
N ASP A 64 -24.22 99.93 57.60
CA ASP A 64 -23.86 99.23 56.36
C ASP A 64 -22.56 98.42 56.54
N SER A 65 -21.57 99.04 57.17
CA SER A 65 -20.30 98.38 57.45
C SER A 65 -20.45 97.19 58.38
N LEU A 66 -21.26 97.31 59.45
CA LEU A 66 -21.56 96.18 60.33
C LEU A 66 -22.29 95.05 59.58
N SER A 67 -23.26 95.40 58.75
CA SER A 67 -24.02 94.45 57.95
C SER A 67 -23.10 93.66 57.00
N THR A 68 -22.13 94.35 56.39
CA THR A 68 -21.14 93.76 55.48
C THR A 68 -20.24 92.75 56.18
N GLU A 69 -19.73 93.06 57.39
CA GLU A 69 -18.91 92.09 58.16
C GLU A 69 -19.73 90.87 58.58
N LEU A 70 -21.00 91.06 58.97
CA LEU A 70 -21.88 89.93 59.31
C LEU A 70 -22.15 89.05 58.10
N ASP A 71 -22.45 89.63 56.95
CA ASP A 71 -22.71 88.90 55.71
C ASP A 71 -21.48 88.14 55.22
N ALA A 72 -20.30 88.75 55.33
CA ALA A 72 -19.03 88.08 55.04
C ALA A 72 -18.81 86.88 55.97
N GLY A 73 -19.07 87.02 57.28
CA GLY A 73 -19.00 85.91 58.23
C GLY A 73 -19.99 84.78 57.92
N ILE A 74 -21.24 85.13 57.60
CA ILE A 74 -22.29 84.18 57.18
C ILE A 74 -21.87 83.42 55.91
N SER A 75 -21.36 84.12 54.90
CA SER A 75 -20.89 83.54 53.64
C SER A 75 -19.77 82.51 53.87
N GLN A 76 -18.86 82.79 54.80
CA GLN A 76 -17.80 81.85 55.19
C GLN A 76 -18.37 80.60 55.88
N ILE A 77 -19.37 80.73 56.76
CA ILE A 77 -20.04 79.55 57.35
C ILE A 77 -20.68 78.69 56.26
N ASN A 78 -21.42 79.30 55.33
CA ASN A 78 -22.04 78.57 54.23
C ASN A 78 -21.01 77.89 53.31
N SER A 79 -19.88 78.55 53.05
CA SER A 79 -18.77 77.97 52.30
C SER A 79 -18.17 76.75 53.01
N PHE A 80 -18.02 76.81 54.33
CA PHE A 80 -17.61 75.67 55.14
C PHE A 80 -18.59 74.50 55.03
N LEU A 81 -19.90 74.75 55.06
CA LEU A 81 -20.90 73.69 54.92
C LEU A 81 -20.79 72.97 53.56
N GLY A 82 -20.47 73.72 52.50
CA GLY A 82 -20.34 73.21 51.16
C GLY A 82 -19.05 72.41 50.88
N ASN A 83 -17.92 72.75 51.52
CA ASN A 83 -16.61 72.15 51.17
C ASN A 83 -15.77 71.65 52.36
N THR A 84 -16.28 71.79 53.59
CA THR A 84 -15.67 71.37 54.86
C THR A 84 -14.25 71.89 55.14
N ASN A 85 -13.80 72.93 54.43
CA ASN A 85 -12.48 73.52 54.64
C ASN A 85 -12.46 74.38 55.92
N ALA A 86 -11.74 73.90 56.94
CA ALA A 86 -11.63 74.55 58.25
C ALA A 86 -11.12 76.02 58.19
N GLY A 87 -10.42 76.42 57.13
CA GLY A 87 -10.00 77.80 56.91
C GLY A 87 -11.17 78.79 56.81
N HIS A 88 -12.32 78.35 56.29
CA HIS A 88 -13.53 79.17 56.25
C HIS A 88 -14.05 79.49 57.66
N LEU A 89 -13.94 78.57 58.62
CA LEU A 89 -14.33 78.84 60.01
C LEU A 89 -13.41 79.89 60.65
N THR A 90 -12.11 79.85 60.35
CA THR A 90 -11.17 80.89 60.80
C THR A 90 -11.51 82.25 60.19
N ASN A 91 -11.84 82.29 58.91
CA ASN A 91 -12.26 83.53 58.24
C ASN A 91 -13.60 84.05 58.79
N ALA A 92 -14.56 83.17 59.08
CA ALA A 92 -15.82 83.53 59.73
C ALA A 92 -15.56 84.18 61.10
N THR A 93 -14.68 83.58 61.91
CA THR A 93 -14.24 84.15 63.19
C THR A 93 -13.66 85.55 63.01
N ASN A 94 -12.76 85.76 62.04
CA ASN A 94 -12.16 87.07 61.80
C ASN A 94 -13.19 88.14 61.42
N ASN A 95 -14.14 87.83 60.54
CA ASN A 95 -15.23 88.74 60.17
C ASN A 95 -16.14 89.05 61.36
N PHE A 96 -16.45 88.05 62.19
CA PHE A 96 -17.24 88.25 63.41
C PHE A 96 -16.51 89.10 64.46
N ILE A 97 -15.19 88.97 64.60
CA ILE A 97 -14.38 89.88 65.43
C ILE A 97 -14.46 91.32 64.90
N ALA A 98 -14.39 91.51 63.58
CA ALA A 98 -14.53 92.82 62.96
C ALA A 98 -15.94 93.41 63.22
N ALA A 99 -17.00 92.61 63.07
CA ALA A 99 -18.38 92.99 63.39
C ALA A 99 -18.54 93.40 64.86
N ILE A 100 -17.96 92.64 65.80
CA ILE A 100 -17.91 92.98 67.23
C ILE A 100 -17.26 94.34 67.46
N ASN A 101 -16.13 94.61 66.80
CA ASN A 101 -15.42 95.88 66.97
C ASN A 101 -16.19 97.06 66.39
N ARG A 102 -16.99 96.87 65.33
CA ARG A 102 -17.88 97.91 64.79
C ARG A 102 -19.04 98.22 65.74
N ILE A 103 -19.78 97.20 66.17
CA ILE A 103 -20.96 97.40 67.04
C ILE A 103 -20.61 97.95 68.44
N LYS A 104 -19.37 97.75 68.90
CA LYS A 104 -18.86 98.31 70.16
C LYS A 104 -18.92 99.84 70.21
N ASN A 105 -18.82 100.50 69.07
CA ASN A 105 -18.80 101.96 68.98
C ASN A 105 -20.19 102.58 68.86
N PHE A 106 -21.23 101.76 68.68
CA PHE A 106 -22.58 102.29 68.50
C PHE A 106 -23.11 102.91 69.81
N PRO A 107 -23.78 104.06 69.73
CA PRO A 107 -24.35 104.73 70.89
C PRO A 107 -25.50 103.90 71.44
N ILE A 108 -25.27 103.30 72.61
CA ILE A 108 -26.30 102.62 73.40
C ILE A 108 -26.56 103.40 74.69
N PRO A 109 -27.81 103.52 75.15
CA PRO A 109 -28.06 103.97 76.51
C PRO A 109 -27.38 102.98 77.47
N VAL A 110 -26.76 103.47 78.54
CA VAL A 110 -26.13 102.61 79.56
C VAL A 110 -27.22 101.89 80.35
N ALA A 111 -27.84 100.88 79.74
CA ALA A 111 -28.80 99.98 80.34
C ALA A 111 -28.07 98.74 80.85
N LYS A 112 -28.45 98.23 82.03
CA LYS A 112 -27.95 96.96 82.58
C LYS A 112 -28.09 95.87 81.52
N ALA A 113 -26.98 95.32 81.06
CA ALA A 113 -26.94 94.37 79.95
C ALA A 113 -27.68 93.06 80.29
N ASP A 114 -28.74 92.73 79.54
CA ASP A 114 -29.54 91.48 79.64
C ASP A 114 -28.81 90.20 79.14
N PHE A 115 -27.47 90.19 79.11
CA PHE A 115 -26.74 89.00 78.66
C PHE A 115 -26.76 87.90 79.75
N ASN A 116 -27.58 86.87 79.53
CA ASN A 116 -27.79 85.78 80.49
C ASN A 116 -26.79 84.63 80.31
N PHE A 117 -25.68 84.69 81.04
CA PHE A 117 -24.63 83.67 81.04
C PHE A 117 -25.13 82.25 81.37
N SER A 118 -26.12 82.12 82.26
CA SER A 118 -26.65 80.81 82.68
C SER A 118 -27.33 80.05 81.53
N ARG A 119 -28.02 80.77 80.63
CA ARG A 119 -28.65 80.15 79.45
C ARG A 119 -27.60 79.61 78.48
N LYS A 120 -26.48 80.33 78.29
CA LYS A 120 -25.40 79.89 77.39
C LYS A 120 -24.64 78.68 77.91
N ILE A 121 -24.44 78.61 79.23
CA ILE A 121 -23.87 77.42 79.88
C ILE A 121 -24.80 76.20 79.67
N ALA A 122 -26.12 76.36 79.83
CA ALA A 122 -27.08 75.28 79.58
C ALA A 122 -27.13 74.85 78.11
N GLU A 123 -27.03 75.78 77.16
CA GLU A 123 -26.94 75.48 75.73
C GLU A 123 -25.64 74.70 75.40
N PHE A 124 -24.50 75.12 75.95
CA PHE A 124 -23.24 74.39 75.81
C PHE A 124 -23.31 72.97 76.38
N GLU A 125 -23.88 72.80 77.59
CA GLU A 125 -24.08 71.49 78.21
C GLU A 125 -24.93 70.56 77.32
N LYS A 126 -25.99 71.11 76.70
CA LYS A 126 -26.84 70.35 75.77
C LYS A 126 -26.07 69.87 74.55
N ILE A 127 -25.25 70.73 73.94
CA ILE A 127 -24.45 70.36 72.76
C ILE A 127 -23.38 69.33 73.14
N ALA A 128 -22.70 69.51 74.27
CA ALA A 128 -21.72 68.55 74.78
C ALA A 128 -22.34 67.16 75.00
N LYS A 129 -23.53 67.08 75.62
CA LYS A 129 -24.27 65.82 75.79
C LYS A 129 -24.66 65.18 74.46
N SER A 130 -25.08 65.98 73.47
CA SER A 130 -25.42 65.46 72.14
C SER A 130 -24.22 64.86 71.43
N LYS A 131 -23.07 65.55 71.47
CA LYS A 131 -21.81 65.04 70.89
C LYS A 131 -21.31 63.78 71.58
N TYR A 132 -21.42 63.70 72.91
CA TYR A 132 -21.10 62.48 73.65
C TYR A 132 -21.93 61.28 73.19
N LYS A 133 -23.25 61.47 73.01
CA LYS A 133 -24.14 60.41 72.49
C LYS A 133 -23.79 59.97 71.06
N SER A 134 -23.40 60.91 70.20
CA SER A 134 -22.93 60.58 68.84
C SER A 134 -21.67 59.72 68.88
N LEU A 135 -20.70 60.11 69.72
CA LEU A 135 -19.44 59.39 69.86
C LEU A 135 -19.64 57.98 70.44
N GLU A 136 -20.55 57.82 71.39
CA GLU A 136 -20.92 56.51 71.95
C GLU A 136 -21.52 55.60 70.87
N LYS A 137 -22.40 56.15 70.01
CA LYS A 137 -22.96 55.43 68.86
C LYS A 137 -21.88 55.01 67.85
N GLU A 138 -20.99 55.92 67.45
CA GLU A 138 -19.89 55.63 66.52
C GLU A 138 -18.95 54.55 67.07
N LYS A 139 -18.67 54.60 68.38
CA LYS A 139 -17.85 53.59 69.05
C LYS A 139 -18.51 52.20 69.02
N ASP A 140 -19.82 52.12 69.26
CA ASP A 140 -20.56 50.85 69.22
C ASP A 140 -20.66 50.28 67.79
N GLU A 141 -20.86 51.15 66.78
CA GLU A 141 -20.84 50.77 65.36
C GLU A 141 -19.45 50.23 64.95
N LEU A 142 -18.38 50.94 65.32
CA LEU A 142 -17.01 50.50 65.04
C LEU A 142 -16.68 49.17 65.74
N GLN A 143 -17.18 48.96 66.96
CA GLN A 143 -16.99 47.71 67.68
C GLN A 143 -17.72 46.54 67.00
N ALA A 144 -18.91 46.78 66.44
CA ALA A 144 -19.64 45.79 65.65
C ALA A 144 -18.90 45.45 64.35
N GLU A 145 -18.42 46.46 63.61
CA GLU A 145 -17.62 46.27 62.39
C GLU A 145 -16.34 45.48 62.66
N LEU A 146 -15.62 45.80 63.74
CA LEU A 146 -14.39 45.11 64.13
C LEU A 146 -14.67 43.64 64.47
N THR A 147 -15.80 43.35 65.11
CA THR A 147 -16.22 41.98 65.41
C THR A 147 -16.54 41.21 64.14
N ASN A 148 -17.26 41.83 63.19
CA ASN A 148 -17.58 41.22 61.91
C ASN A 148 -16.32 40.96 61.07
N PHE A 149 -15.40 41.93 61.03
CA PHE A 149 -14.12 41.81 60.33
C PHE A 149 -13.27 40.67 60.90
N LYS A 150 -13.21 40.54 62.24
CA LYS A 150 -12.50 39.44 62.90
C LYS A 150 -13.10 38.08 62.56
N THR A 151 -14.42 37.98 62.50
CA THR A 151 -15.12 36.76 62.09
C THR A 151 -14.79 36.40 60.64
N ASP A 152 -14.90 37.35 59.70
CA ASP A 152 -14.60 37.10 58.29
C ASP A 152 -13.13 36.70 58.10
N LEU A 153 -12.20 37.37 58.77
CA LEU A 153 -10.77 37.01 58.74
C LEU A 153 -10.53 35.58 59.22
N THR A 154 -11.20 35.15 60.28
CA THR A 154 -11.11 33.76 60.79
C THR A 154 -11.68 32.75 59.79
N THR A 155 -12.78 33.10 59.12
CA THR A 155 -13.38 32.27 58.06
C THR A 155 -12.45 32.15 56.86
N LYS A 156 -11.84 33.26 56.42
CA LYS A 156 -10.88 33.26 55.30
C LYS A 156 -9.62 32.46 55.63
N GLU A 157 -9.08 32.62 56.84
CA GLU A 157 -7.95 31.82 57.34
C GLU A 157 -8.26 30.32 57.25
N THR A 158 -9.45 29.91 57.72
CA THR A 158 -9.88 28.51 57.70
C THR A 158 -10.01 27.98 56.27
N GLU A 159 -10.54 28.78 55.34
CA GLU A 159 -10.69 28.40 53.94
C GLU A 159 -9.32 28.29 53.24
N ILE A 160 -8.38 29.19 53.54
CA ILE A 160 -7.00 29.10 53.03
C ILE A 160 -6.34 27.80 53.50
N GLN A 161 -6.47 27.46 54.78
CA GLN A 161 -5.91 26.21 55.32
C GLN A 161 -6.55 24.97 54.66
N ARG A 162 -7.85 25.02 54.35
CA ARG A 162 -8.54 23.96 53.60
C ARG A 162 -8.00 23.82 52.18
N LEU A 163 -7.79 24.93 51.49
CA LEU A 163 -7.25 24.96 50.13
C LEU A 163 -5.81 24.45 50.06
N ILE A 164 -4.96 24.83 51.03
CA ILE A 164 -3.58 24.32 51.14
C ILE A 164 -3.58 22.79 51.23
N LYS A 165 -4.37 22.21 52.15
CA LYS A 165 -4.47 20.75 52.29
C LYS A 165 -4.98 20.07 51.01
N LEU A 166 -5.92 20.70 50.30
CA LEU A 166 -6.42 20.18 49.03
C LEU A 166 -5.33 20.18 47.95
N ILE A 167 -4.53 21.25 47.88
CA ILE A 167 -3.42 21.37 46.94
C ILE A 167 -2.34 20.32 47.25
N GLU A 168 -1.94 20.16 48.51
CA GLU A 168 -0.96 19.14 48.93
C GLU A 168 -1.43 17.72 48.58
N GLY A 169 -2.72 17.43 48.79
CA GLY A 169 -3.32 16.16 48.40
C GLY A 169 -3.28 15.93 46.89
N LYS A 170 -3.59 16.97 46.10
CA LYS A 170 -3.55 16.90 44.63
C LYS A 170 -2.13 16.79 44.09
N GLU A 171 -1.16 17.45 44.70
CA GLU A 171 0.25 17.31 44.35
C GLU A 171 0.71 15.87 44.55
N THR A 172 0.36 15.26 45.68
CA THR A 172 0.67 13.84 45.98
C THR A 172 0.01 12.90 44.97
N GLU A 173 -1.25 13.14 44.61
CA GLU A 173 -1.97 12.36 43.59
C GLU A 173 -1.29 12.44 42.22
N ILE A 174 -0.87 13.63 41.80
CA ILE A 174 -0.15 13.85 40.53
C ILE A 174 1.21 13.15 40.55
N GLN A 175 1.96 13.23 41.65
CA GLN A 175 3.25 12.55 41.78
C GLN A 175 3.10 11.03 41.66
N ASN A 176 2.08 10.46 42.32
CA ASN A 176 1.77 9.03 42.24
C ASN A 176 1.37 8.62 40.82
N LEU A 177 0.46 9.38 40.18
CA LEU A 177 0.06 9.14 38.79
C LEU A 177 1.24 9.18 37.83
N ASN A 178 2.15 10.15 37.98
CA ASN A 178 3.32 10.27 37.13
C ASN A 178 4.30 9.10 37.33
N SER A 179 4.47 8.63 38.57
CA SER A 179 5.28 7.45 38.88
C SER A 179 4.70 6.18 38.27
N THR A 180 3.38 5.96 38.40
CA THR A 180 2.68 4.85 37.77
C THR A 180 2.80 4.92 36.26
N PHE A 181 2.55 6.08 35.65
CA PHE A 181 2.67 6.26 34.20
C PHE A 181 4.08 5.96 33.69
N GLN A 182 5.12 6.44 34.37
CA GLN A 182 6.52 6.13 34.00
C GLN A 182 6.82 4.64 34.11
N THR A 183 6.32 3.98 35.15
CA THR A 183 6.50 2.54 35.36
C THR A 183 5.80 1.74 34.26
N ASP A 184 4.53 2.03 33.99
CA ASP A 184 3.74 1.37 32.97
C ASP A 184 4.34 1.59 31.58
N PHE A 185 4.74 2.82 31.27
CA PHE A 185 5.39 3.15 29.99
C PHE A 185 6.69 2.35 29.80
N ASN A 186 7.54 2.27 30.83
CA ASN A 186 8.79 1.52 30.75
C ASN A 186 8.53 0.01 30.64
N ASN A 187 7.52 -0.52 31.33
CA ASN A 187 7.13 -1.91 31.24
C ASN A 187 6.63 -2.25 29.83
N ILE A 188 5.69 -1.48 29.28
CA ILE A 188 5.16 -1.65 27.93
C ILE A 188 6.30 -1.55 26.90
N LYS A 189 7.21 -0.58 27.04
CA LYS A 189 8.35 -0.42 26.15
C LYS A 189 9.28 -1.63 26.20
N SER A 190 9.57 -2.15 27.39
CA SER A 190 10.43 -3.32 27.57
C SER A 190 9.78 -4.59 26.99
N GLU A 191 8.52 -4.82 27.30
CA GLU A 191 7.75 -5.96 26.80
C GLU A 191 7.65 -5.93 25.27
N HIS A 192 7.32 -4.77 24.70
CA HIS A 192 7.26 -4.61 23.25
C HIS A 192 8.61 -4.90 22.59
N ASN A 193 9.72 -4.40 23.14
CA ASN A 193 11.05 -4.65 22.60
C ASN A 193 11.44 -6.14 22.69
N GLN A 194 11.09 -6.81 23.78
CA GLN A 194 11.32 -8.23 23.96
C GLN A 194 10.49 -9.07 22.96
N ASN A 195 9.20 -8.75 22.82
CA ASN A 195 8.31 -9.43 21.87
C ASN A 195 8.78 -9.22 20.43
N PHE A 196 9.17 -7.99 20.06
CA PHE A 196 9.70 -7.70 18.73
C PHE A 196 10.96 -8.49 18.39
N GLU A 197 11.94 -8.57 19.31
CA GLU A 197 13.15 -9.35 19.07
C GLU A 197 12.87 -10.87 19.06
N ASN A 198 11.92 -11.35 19.86
CA ASN A 198 11.47 -12.74 19.81
C ASN A 198 10.79 -13.06 18.48
N ASP A 199 9.85 -12.25 18.01
CA ASP A 199 9.16 -12.43 16.74
C ASP A 199 10.14 -12.43 15.58
N LYS A 200 11.09 -11.48 15.58
CA LYS A 200 12.16 -11.42 14.57
C LYS A 200 13.03 -12.67 14.57
N LYS A 201 13.32 -13.25 15.73
CA LYS A 201 14.06 -14.52 15.84
C LYS A 201 13.22 -15.69 15.30
N THR A 202 11.94 -15.75 15.64
CA THR A 202 11.00 -16.77 15.17
C THR A 202 10.87 -16.72 13.65
N TYR A 203 10.58 -15.55 13.08
CA TYR A 203 10.47 -15.37 11.63
C TYR A 203 11.75 -15.74 10.88
N ARG A 204 12.93 -15.39 11.42
CA ARG A 204 14.20 -15.81 10.83
C ARG A 204 14.33 -17.34 10.82
N ALA A 205 14.02 -18.00 11.95
CA ALA A 205 14.07 -19.46 12.04
C ALA A 205 13.08 -20.14 11.08
N GLU A 206 11.86 -19.60 10.94
CA GLU A 206 10.87 -20.11 9.99
C GLU A 206 11.29 -19.94 8.53
N ILE A 207 11.83 -18.77 8.18
CA ILE A 207 12.37 -18.49 6.84
C ILE A 207 13.53 -19.44 6.52
N ASP A 208 14.46 -19.64 7.45
CA ASP A 208 15.60 -20.53 7.23
C ASP A 208 15.17 -21.99 7.09
N LYS A 209 14.20 -22.44 7.91
CA LYS A 209 13.59 -23.76 7.77
C LYS A 209 12.89 -23.93 6.41
N SER A 210 12.14 -22.93 5.97
CA SER A 210 11.45 -22.95 4.67
C SER A 210 12.45 -22.98 3.51
N LYS A 211 13.54 -22.21 3.57
CA LYS A 211 14.63 -22.28 2.57
C LYS A 211 15.25 -23.66 2.50
N GLU A 212 15.51 -24.29 3.65
CA GLU A 212 16.11 -25.62 3.69
C GLU A 212 15.15 -26.68 3.13
N GLN A 213 13.85 -26.55 3.41
CA GLN A 213 12.82 -27.41 2.84
C GLN A 213 12.73 -27.24 1.31
N PHE A 214 12.65 -26.01 0.80
CA PHE A 214 12.63 -25.76 -0.64
C PHE A 214 13.89 -26.26 -1.33
N LYS A 215 15.05 -26.14 -0.68
CA LYS A 215 16.30 -26.70 -1.21
C LYS A 215 16.22 -28.22 -1.37
N LYS A 216 15.67 -28.93 -0.37
CA LYS A 216 15.45 -30.38 -0.45
C LYS A 216 14.47 -30.74 -1.55
N GLU A 217 13.34 -30.05 -1.64
CA GLU A 217 12.33 -30.27 -2.69
C GLU A 217 12.90 -30.03 -4.10
N ILE A 218 13.73 -28.99 -4.28
CA ILE A 218 14.42 -28.72 -5.54
C ILE A 218 15.42 -29.82 -5.87
N ASP A 219 16.22 -30.27 -4.89
CA ASP A 219 17.21 -31.34 -5.11
C ASP A 219 16.52 -32.67 -5.44
N GLU A 220 15.41 -33.00 -4.77
CA GLU A 220 14.58 -34.17 -5.07
C GLU A 220 13.97 -34.10 -6.48
N LEU A 221 13.39 -32.96 -6.85
CA LEU A 221 12.82 -32.75 -8.18
C LEU A 221 13.90 -32.87 -9.27
N LYS A 222 15.08 -32.28 -9.04
CA LYS A 222 16.21 -32.37 -9.96
C LYS A 222 16.67 -33.80 -10.16
N ASN A 223 16.80 -34.57 -9.07
CA ASN A 223 17.19 -35.99 -9.13
C ASN A 223 16.14 -36.84 -9.85
N SER A 224 14.84 -36.57 -9.64
CA SER A 224 13.76 -37.24 -10.37
C SER A 224 13.85 -36.95 -11.86
N ILE A 225 13.97 -35.68 -12.25
CA ILE A 225 14.07 -35.26 -13.65
C ILE A 225 15.28 -35.92 -14.32
N ASP A 226 16.44 -35.94 -13.66
CA ASP A 226 17.67 -36.53 -14.21
C ASP A 226 17.52 -38.05 -14.42
N THR A 227 16.92 -38.74 -13.45
CA THR A 227 16.64 -40.18 -13.51
C THR A 227 15.63 -40.52 -14.61
N ASP A 228 14.53 -39.78 -14.69
CA ASP A 228 13.48 -39.98 -15.69
C ASP A 228 14.00 -39.70 -17.10
N THR A 229 14.76 -38.62 -17.26
CA THR A 229 15.38 -38.24 -18.54
C THR A 229 16.39 -39.28 -18.99
N SER A 230 17.28 -39.73 -18.09
CA SER A 230 18.26 -40.78 -18.40
C SER A 230 17.58 -42.09 -18.79
N THR A 231 16.51 -42.47 -18.07
CA THR A 231 15.71 -43.66 -18.37
C THR A 231 15.03 -43.53 -19.74
N LEU A 232 14.48 -42.36 -20.07
CA LEU A 232 13.86 -42.10 -21.36
C LEU A 232 14.88 -42.15 -22.50
N ILE A 233 16.05 -41.54 -22.33
CA ILE A 233 17.15 -41.59 -23.31
C ILE A 233 17.57 -43.04 -23.56
N SER A 234 17.78 -43.83 -22.51
CA SER A 234 18.13 -45.24 -22.65
C SER A 234 17.06 -46.05 -23.41
N LYS A 235 15.77 -45.80 -23.14
CA LYS A 235 14.66 -46.40 -23.89
C LYS A 235 14.69 -45.97 -25.37
N LEU A 236 14.94 -44.70 -25.66
CA LEU A 236 15.03 -44.18 -27.02
C LEU A 236 16.21 -44.77 -27.79
N GLU A 237 17.39 -44.88 -27.16
CA GLU A 237 18.58 -45.52 -27.74
C GLU A 237 18.33 -47.00 -28.04
N THR A 238 17.66 -47.70 -27.11
CA THR A 238 17.24 -49.09 -27.32
C THR A 238 16.31 -49.21 -28.52
N LYS A 239 15.27 -48.36 -28.62
CA LYS A 239 14.34 -48.33 -29.76
C LYS A 239 15.03 -47.97 -31.07
N LEU A 240 16.01 -47.05 -31.04
CA LEU A 240 16.82 -46.72 -32.21
C LEU A 240 17.65 -47.93 -32.66
N SER A 241 18.25 -48.67 -31.73
CA SER A 241 19.01 -49.88 -32.01
C SER A 241 18.13 -50.98 -32.60
N GLU A 242 16.94 -51.22 -32.02
CA GLU A 242 15.93 -52.13 -32.55
C GLU A 242 15.50 -51.74 -33.97
N ALA A 243 15.21 -50.46 -34.20
CA ALA A 243 14.84 -49.94 -35.52
C ALA A 243 15.97 -50.12 -36.55
N LYS A 244 17.23 -49.83 -36.19
CA LYS A 244 18.40 -50.08 -37.06
C LYS A 244 18.52 -51.56 -37.42
N LYS A 245 18.37 -52.47 -36.44
CA LYS A 245 18.39 -53.92 -36.68
C LYS A 245 17.27 -54.34 -37.61
N LEU A 246 16.05 -53.84 -37.39
CA LEU A 246 14.88 -54.16 -38.23
C LEU A 246 15.08 -53.68 -39.67
N VAL A 247 15.54 -52.44 -39.88
CA VAL A 247 15.82 -51.90 -41.22
C VAL A 247 16.91 -52.72 -41.91
N ASN A 248 17.99 -53.08 -41.20
CA ASN A 248 19.06 -53.91 -41.75
C ASN A 248 18.58 -55.33 -42.12
N LEU A 249 17.73 -55.94 -41.29
CA LEU A 249 17.11 -57.23 -41.58
C LEU A 249 16.17 -57.16 -42.78
N ILE A 250 15.30 -56.14 -42.86
CA ILE A 250 14.38 -55.95 -43.99
C ILE A 250 15.17 -55.71 -45.29
N GLY A 251 16.22 -54.88 -45.24
CA GLY A 251 17.08 -54.61 -46.39
C GLY A 251 17.81 -55.87 -46.89
N ASN A 252 18.47 -56.60 -45.99
CA ASN A 252 19.21 -57.80 -46.37
C ASN A 252 18.29 -58.95 -46.78
N VAL A 253 17.26 -59.29 -45.98
CA VAL A 253 16.39 -60.46 -46.24
C VAL A 253 15.39 -60.19 -47.35
N GLY A 254 14.82 -58.98 -47.42
CA GLY A 254 13.79 -58.65 -48.41
C GLY A 254 14.30 -58.69 -49.85
N ILE A 255 15.47 -58.11 -50.10
CA ILE A 255 16.02 -58.04 -51.46
C ILE A 255 16.67 -59.38 -51.85
N THR A 256 17.54 -59.94 -51.00
CA THR A 256 18.24 -61.22 -51.31
C THR A 256 17.25 -62.39 -51.40
N GLY A 257 16.27 -62.46 -50.50
CA GLY A 257 15.25 -63.50 -50.49
C GLY A 257 14.35 -63.47 -51.73
N ASN A 258 14.05 -62.29 -52.27
CA ASN A 258 13.26 -62.19 -53.50
C ASN A 258 14.03 -62.72 -54.71
N TYR A 259 15.31 -62.34 -54.88
CA TYR A 259 16.17 -62.89 -55.92
C TYR A 259 16.35 -64.40 -55.79
N GLN A 260 16.51 -64.92 -54.57
CA GLN A 260 16.58 -66.35 -54.29
C GLN A 260 15.31 -67.10 -54.73
N ASN A 261 14.13 -66.55 -54.39
CA ASN A 261 12.85 -67.14 -54.77
C ASN A 261 12.66 -67.16 -56.29
N ILE A 262 13.00 -66.06 -56.97
CA ILE A 262 12.96 -65.96 -58.43
C ILE A 262 13.93 -66.97 -59.07
N ALA A 263 15.17 -67.03 -58.59
CA ALA A 263 16.17 -67.99 -59.09
C ALA A 263 15.70 -69.45 -58.91
N ASN A 264 15.16 -69.79 -57.74
CA ASN A 264 14.62 -71.13 -57.47
C ASN A 264 13.43 -71.48 -58.37
N SER A 265 12.56 -70.50 -58.67
CA SER A 265 11.45 -70.67 -59.61
C SER A 265 11.96 -70.98 -61.03
N HIS A 266 12.89 -70.15 -61.54
CA HIS A 266 13.49 -70.36 -62.86
C HIS A 266 14.28 -71.68 -62.95
N LYS A 267 14.94 -72.13 -61.88
CA LYS A 267 15.61 -73.44 -61.82
C LYS A 267 14.63 -74.59 -62.05
N LYS A 268 13.46 -74.54 -61.41
CA LYS A 268 12.40 -75.54 -61.56
C LYS A 268 11.87 -75.55 -63.00
N SER A 269 11.56 -74.38 -63.56
CA SER A 269 11.12 -74.25 -64.95
C SER A 269 12.17 -74.75 -65.95
N ALA A 270 13.45 -74.42 -65.75
CA ALA A 270 14.54 -74.90 -66.60
C ALA A 270 14.64 -76.43 -66.58
N ASN A 271 14.57 -77.04 -65.39
CA ASN A 271 14.60 -78.50 -65.27
C ASN A 271 13.38 -79.17 -65.91
N PHE A 272 12.18 -78.58 -65.76
CA PHE A 272 10.98 -79.07 -66.43
C PHE A 272 11.17 -79.11 -67.95
N TRP A 273 11.56 -77.98 -68.55
CA TRP A 273 11.80 -77.90 -70.00
C TRP A 273 12.95 -78.80 -70.47
N ARG A 274 14.00 -78.98 -69.65
CA ARG A 274 15.08 -79.94 -69.94
C ARG A 274 14.56 -81.37 -70.01
N VAL A 275 13.74 -81.77 -69.05
CA VAL A 275 13.11 -83.10 -69.04
C VAL A 275 12.21 -83.25 -70.25
N THR A 276 11.39 -82.26 -70.58
CA THR A 276 10.55 -82.26 -71.79
C THR A 276 11.38 -82.44 -73.08
N ALA A 277 12.50 -81.73 -73.22
CA ALA A 277 13.40 -81.88 -74.35
C ALA A 277 14.01 -83.30 -74.43
N ILE A 278 14.47 -83.84 -73.30
CA ILE A 278 15.01 -85.20 -73.21
C ILE A 278 13.95 -86.24 -73.60
N VAL A 279 12.70 -86.07 -73.16
CA VAL A 279 11.59 -86.97 -73.51
C VAL A 279 11.36 -86.97 -75.02
N PHE A 280 11.24 -85.80 -75.66
CA PHE A 280 11.06 -85.72 -77.11
C PHE A 280 12.26 -86.31 -77.88
N MET A 281 13.49 -86.03 -77.45
CA MET A 281 14.71 -86.60 -78.05
C MET A 281 14.78 -88.13 -77.88
N SER A 282 14.33 -88.65 -76.74
CA SER A 282 14.29 -90.10 -76.49
C SER A 282 13.26 -90.79 -77.37
N ILE A 283 12.05 -90.23 -77.47
CA ILE A 283 11.00 -90.74 -78.38
C ILE A 283 11.49 -90.68 -79.83
N PHE A 284 12.09 -89.57 -80.24
CA PHE A 284 12.69 -89.41 -81.56
C PHE A 284 13.74 -90.50 -81.84
N SER A 285 14.67 -90.72 -80.92
CA SER A 285 15.72 -91.74 -81.03
C SER A 285 15.14 -93.16 -81.13
N ILE A 286 14.15 -93.50 -80.28
CA ILE A 286 13.46 -94.80 -80.33
C ILE A 286 12.76 -95.01 -81.67
N LEU A 287 12.07 -93.99 -82.20
CA LEU A 287 11.43 -94.07 -83.51
C LEU A 287 12.43 -94.26 -84.65
N LEU A 288 13.60 -93.63 -84.58
CA LEU A 288 14.67 -93.84 -85.56
C LEU A 288 15.21 -95.27 -85.51
N VAL A 289 15.54 -95.78 -84.32
CA VAL A 289 16.02 -97.17 -84.15
C VAL A 289 14.97 -98.16 -84.64
N TRP A 290 13.70 -97.96 -84.29
CA TRP A 290 12.61 -98.81 -84.74
C TRP A 290 12.41 -98.77 -86.26
N THR A 291 12.57 -97.60 -86.88
CA THR A 291 12.50 -97.46 -88.34
C THR A 291 13.66 -98.19 -89.02
N ILE A 292 14.88 -98.14 -88.48
CA ILE A 292 16.05 -98.85 -89.01
C ILE A 292 15.85 -100.38 -88.95
N ILE A 293 15.30 -100.89 -87.85
CA ILE A 293 15.02 -102.33 -87.70
C ILE A 293 13.95 -102.79 -88.70
N ASP A 294 12.85 -102.04 -88.86
CA ASP A 294 11.77 -102.39 -89.80
C ASP A 294 12.26 -102.42 -91.27
N LEU A 295 13.20 -101.52 -91.63
CA LEU A 295 13.84 -101.50 -92.95
C LEU A 295 14.64 -102.78 -93.27
N SER A 296 15.08 -103.53 -92.26
CA SER A 296 15.89 -104.74 -92.41
C SER A 296 15.07 -106.05 -92.47
N SER A 297 13.73 -105.97 -92.41
CA SER A 297 12.84 -107.13 -92.40
C SER A 297 12.26 -107.47 -93.78
N GLU A 298 12.00 -108.75 -94.06
CA GLU A 298 11.41 -109.22 -95.33
C GLU A 298 9.96 -108.73 -95.48
N GLY A 299 9.77 -107.65 -96.24
CA GLY A 299 8.47 -107.00 -96.46
C GLY A 299 8.53 -105.49 -96.69
N PHE A 300 9.58 -105.02 -97.39
CA PHE A 300 9.95 -103.60 -97.49
C PHE A 300 8.85 -102.71 -98.07
N ASN A 301 8.41 -101.71 -97.29
CA ASN A 301 7.51 -100.64 -97.73
C ASN A 301 8.16 -99.26 -97.47
N TRP A 302 8.83 -98.73 -98.51
CA TRP A 302 9.55 -97.45 -98.44
C TRP A 302 8.67 -96.27 -98.02
N THR A 303 7.39 -96.28 -98.40
CA THR A 303 6.41 -95.22 -98.06
C THR A 303 6.16 -95.15 -96.56
N LYS A 304 6.02 -96.30 -95.90
CA LYS A 304 5.79 -96.39 -94.45
C LYS A 304 6.97 -95.86 -93.65
N SER A 305 8.19 -96.16 -94.09
CA SER A 305 9.44 -95.67 -93.47
C SER A 305 9.63 -94.16 -93.66
N LEU A 306 9.28 -93.63 -94.84
CA LEU A 306 9.35 -92.19 -95.13
C LEU A 306 8.37 -91.38 -94.25
N ILE A 307 7.13 -91.85 -94.09
CA ILE A 307 6.13 -91.20 -93.23
C ILE A 307 6.61 -91.21 -91.76
N ARG A 308 7.21 -92.31 -91.29
CA ARG A 308 7.79 -92.39 -89.93
C ARG A 308 8.98 -91.46 -89.75
N LEU A 309 9.87 -91.33 -90.74
CA LEU A 309 10.99 -90.40 -90.70
C LEU A 309 10.51 -88.94 -90.59
N ILE A 310 9.50 -88.56 -91.39
CA ILE A 310 8.89 -87.22 -91.35
C ILE A 310 8.18 -86.99 -90.01
N ALA A 311 7.43 -87.97 -89.50
CA ALA A 311 6.77 -87.89 -88.20
C ALA A 311 7.77 -87.79 -87.03
N ALA A 312 8.88 -88.52 -87.10
CA ALA A 312 9.98 -88.41 -86.14
C ALA A 312 10.66 -87.03 -86.26
N ALA A 313 10.95 -86.56 -87.47
CA ALA A 313 11.55 -85.24 -87.70
C ALA A 313 10.68 -84.10 -87.15
N ALA A 314 9.35 -84.24 -87.16
CA ALA A 314 8.43 -83.29 -86.56
C ALA A 314 8.60 -83.15 -85.03
N LEU A 315 9.11 -84.18 -84.34
CA LEU A 315 9.42 -84.12 -82.90
C LEU A 315 10.66 -83.28 -82.58
N SER A 316 11.50 -82.98 -83.57
CA SER A 316 12.70 -82.15 -83.37
C SER A 316 12.34 -80.69 -83.04
N TYR A 317 11.21 -80.19 -83.54
CA TYR A 317 10.73 -78.82 -83.28
C TYR A 317 10.38 -78.60 -81.80
N PRO A 318 9.46 -79.38 -81.16
CA PRO A 318 9.16 -79.21 -79.74
C PRO A 318 10.35 -79.57 -78.84
N ALA A 319 11.22 -80.50 -79.25
CA ALA A 319 12.46 -80.79 -78.52
C ALA A 319 13.41 -79.58 -78.47
N THR A 320 13.63 -78.94 -79.61
CA THR A 320 14.51 -77.76 -79.74
C THR A 320 13.91 -76.56 -79.01
N TYR A 321 12.60 -76.35 -79.13
CA TYR A 321 11.90 -75.30 -78.37
C TYR A 321 12.05 -75.51 -76.86
N ALA A 322 11.78 -76.72 -76.36
CA ALA A 322 11.94 -77.05 -74.95
C ALA A 322 13.40 -76.88 -74.48
N ALA A 323 14.39 -77.27 -75.28
CA ALA A 323 15.80 -77.04 -74.95
C ALA A 323 16.15 -75.54 -74.88
N ARG A 324 15.62 -74.72 -75.79
CA ARG A 324 15.81 -73.26 -75.81
C ARG A 324 15.15 -72.59 -74.61
N GLU A 325 13.90 -72.93 -74.31
CA GLU A 325 13.20 -72.40 -73.13
C GLU A 325 13.88 -72.84 -71.83
N SER A 326 14.37 -74.08 -71.74
CA SER A 326 15.23 -74.52 -70.63
C SER A 326 16.45 -73.63 -70.46
N SER A 327 17.16 -73.33 -71.54
CA SER A 327 18.36 -72.47 -71.53
C SER A 327 18.03 -71.03 -71.13
N LYS A 328 16.90 -70.48 -71.60
CA LYS A 328 16.42 -69.15 -71.21
C LYS A 328 16.13 -69.07 -69.73
N HIS A 329 15.38 -70.04 -69.18
CA HIS A 329 15.13 -70.12 -67.74
C HIS A 329 16.42 -70.33 -66.94
N ARG A 330 17.39 -71.11 -67.45
CA ARG A 330 18.70 -71.27 -66.78
C ARG A 330 19.50 -69.96 -66.75
N LYS A 331 19.48 -69.18 -67.84
CA LYS A 331 20.12 -67.85 -67.88
C LYS A 331 19.50 -66.91 -66.85
N LEU A 332 18.17 -66.89 -66.75
CA LEU A 332 17.45 -66.10 -65.75
C LEU A 332 17.71 -66.59 -64.31
N GLU A 333 17.79 -67.90 -64.08
CA GLU A 333 18.22 -68.46 -62.80
C GLU A 333 19.60 -67.93 -62.41
N THR A 334 20.60 -68.04 -63.30
CA THR A 334 21.97 -67.61 -63.02
C THR A 334 22.06 -66.12 -62.72
N ILE A 335 21.36 -65.28 -63.48
CA ILE A 335 21.34 -63.83 -63.24
C ILE A 335 20.78 -63.52 -61.84
N ASN A 336 19.63 -64.10 -61.49
CA ASN A 336 18.99 -63.86 -60.19
C ASN A 336 19.79 -64.49 -59.05
N ARG A 337 20.41 -65.66 -59.25
CA ARG A 337 21.28 -66.31 -58.25
C ARG A 337 22.56 -65.49 -58.02
N ASN A 338 23.15 -64.94 -59.08
CA ASN A 338 24.30 -64.06 -58.94
C ASN A 338 23.91 -62.78 -58.20
N ALA A 339 22.75 -62.18 -58.52
CA ALA A 339 22.22 -61.03 -57.78
C ALA A 339 21.99 -61.34 -56.30
N GLU A 340 21.40 -62.49 -55.97
CA GLU A 340 21.25 -62.98 -54.59
C GLU A 340 22.59 -63.07 -53.87
N LEU A 341 23.59 -63.74 -54.47
CA LEU A 341 24.90 -63.97 -53.87
C LEU A 341 25.70 -62.67 -53.73
N GLU A 342 25.70 -61.81 -54.74
CA GLU A 342 26.37 -60.51 -54.70
C GLU A 342 25.77 -59.63 -53.60
N LEU A 343 24.44 -59.55 -53.50
CA LEU A 343 23.76 -58.75 -52.47
C LEU A 343 23.88 -59.35 -51.06
N ALA A 344 23.91 -60.68 -50.93
CA ALA A 344 24.08 -61.34 -49.63
C ALA A 344 25.52 -61.26 -49.10
N SER A 345 26.52 -61.24 -50.01
CA SER A 345 27.93 -61.28 -49.63
C SER A 345 28.59 -59.89 -49.55
N ILE A 346 27.93 -58.83 -50.03
CA ILE A 346 28.54 -57.51 -50.11
C ILE A 346 29.03 -56.99 -48.76
N ASN A 347 28.22 -57.10 -47.70
CA ASN A 347 28.55 -56.57 -46.38
C ASN A 347 29.81 -57.24 -45.81
N PRO A 348 29.94 -58.59 -45.78
CA PRO A 348 31.18 -59.26 -45.41
C PRO A 348 32.40 -58.83 -46.23
N PHE A 349 32.26 -58.59 -47.54
CA PHE A 349 33.38 -58.25 -48.41
C PHE A 349 33.90 -56.81 -48.23
N ILE A 350 33.05 -55.88 -47.79
CA ILE A 350 33.44 -54.47 -47.62
C ILE A 350 33.70 -54.09 -46.17
N GLU A 351 33.47 -54.98 -45.20
CA GLU A 351 33.51 -54.68 -43.77
C GLU A 351 34.86 -54.10 -43.29
N GLY A 352 35.98 -54.61 -43.84
CA GLY A 352 37.34 -54.15 -43.52
C GLY A 352 37.80 -52.88 -44.24
N LEU A 353 36.96 -52.25 -45.08
CA LEU A 353 37.30 -51.03 -45.82
C LEU A 353 36.97 -49.76 -45.03
N SER A 354 37.60 -48.63 -45.40
CA SER A 354 37.23 -47.31 -44.89
C SER A 354 35.81 -46.92 -45.35
N ASP A 355 35.14 -46.09 -44.55
CA ASP A 355 33.72 -45.75 -44.78
C ASP A 355 33.47 -45.07 -46.14
N ASP A 356 34.37 -44.20 -46.59
CA ASP A 356 34.29 -43.57 -47.92
C ASP A 356 34.29 -44.61 -49.05
N LYS A 357 35.15 -45.65 -48.94
CA LYS A 357 35.22 -46.72 -49.95
C LYS A 357 33.99 -47.61 -49.91
N LYS A 358 33.44 -47.88 -48.72
CA LYS A 358 32.17 -48.61 -48.56
C LYS A 358 31.03 -47.87 -49.25
N GLN A 359 30.98 -46.53 -49.11
CA GLN A 359 29.95 -45.72 -49.74
C GLN A 359 30.03 -45.77 -51.28
N ILE A 360 31.22 -45.57 -51.85
CA ILE A 360 31.42 -45.65 -53.31
C ILE A 360 30.99 -47.02 -53.88
N ILE A 361 31.31 -48.11 -53.18
CA ILE A 361 30.91 -49.45 -53.62
C ILE A 361 29.38 -49.61 -53.57
N LYS A 362 28.74 -49.13 -52.50
CA LYS A 362 27.27 -49.16 -52.38
C LYS A 362 26.59 -48.35 -53.48
N GLU A 363 27.09 -47.16 -53.81
CA GLU A 363 26.56 -46.33 -54.89
C GLU A 363 26.56 -47.06 -56.23
N LYS A 364 27.69 -47.70 -56.60
CA LYS A 364 27.80 -48.50 -57.83
C LYS A 364 26.83 -49.68 -57.87
N LEU A 365 26.57 -50.31 -56.73
CA LEU A 365 25.60 -51.42 -56.64
C LEU A 365 24.16 -50.94 -56.75
N VAL A 366 23.84 -49.81 -56.14
CA VAL A 366 22.53 -49.17 -56.30
C VAL A 366 22.28 -48.86 -57.77
N GLU A 367 23.27 -48.32 -58.48
CA GLU A 367 23.18 -48.06 -59.93
C GLU A 367 22.98 -49.35 -60.74
N LYS A 368 23.72 -50.43 -60.42
CA LYS A 368 23.63 -51.73 -61.12
C LYS A 368 22.27 -52.42 -60.95
N TYR A 369 21.69 -52.39 -59.75
CA TYR A 369 20.49 -53.18 -59.41
C TYR A 369 19.18 -52.38 -59.44
N PHE A 370 19.23 -51.08 -59.16
CA PHE A 370 18.06 -50.19 -59.07
C PHE A 370 18.07 -49.06 -60.09
N GLY A 371 19.19 -48.84 -60.79
CA GLY A 371 19.24 -47.93 -61.93
C GLY A 371 18.38 -48.44 -63.07
N ASN A 372 17.60 -47.55 -63.70
CA ASN A 372 16.73 -47.86 -64.83
C ASN A 372 17.54 -48.07 -66.12
N ASN A 373 18.55 -48.94 -66.07
CA ASN A 373 19.40 -49.27 -67.21
C ASN A 373 18.71 -50.37 -68.01
N ARG A 374 17.69 -49.96 -68.79
CA ARG A 374 16.88 -50.81 -69.70
C ARG A 374 17.67 -51.34 -70.90
N ASN A 375 18.97 -51.60 -70.77
CA ASN A 375 19.71 -52.38 -71.75
C ASN A 375 19.45 -53.85 -71.46
N ASN A 376 18.32 -54.35 -71.96
CA ASN A 376 17.94 -55.76 -71.97
C ASN A 376 18.86 -56.58 -72.93
N ASP A 377 20.18 -56.50 -72.76
CA ASP A 377 21.16 -57.33 -73.49
C ASP A 377 21.01 -58.83 -73.15
N PHE A 378 20.18 -59.17 -72.17
CA PHE A 378 19.99 -60.55 -71.74
C PHE A 378 19.08 -61.38 -72.66
N LEU A 379 18.36 -60.77 -73.61
CA LEU A 379 17.50 -61.48 -74.57
C LEU A 379 18.06 -61.52 -75.99
N ASP A 380 19.17 -60.83 -76.28
CA ASP A 380 19.68 -60.73 -77.64
C ASP A 380 20.62 -61.90 -77.99
N THR A 381 20.02 -63.09 -78.13
CA THR A 381 20.63 -64.16 -78.93
C THR A 381 19.87 -64.21 -80.23
N LYS A 382 20.52 -63.72 -81.30
CA LYS A 382 20.14 -63.89 -82.71
C LYS A 382 19.45 -65.24 -82.91
N GLU A 383 18.26 -65.23 -83.48
CA GLU A 383 17.54 -66.41 -83.93
C GLU A 383 18.33 -67.14 -85.03
N GLU A 384 19.32 -67.94 -84.67
CA GLU A 384 19.76 -69.04 -85.53
C GLU A 384 18.77 -70.19 -85.32
N GLY A 385 17.57 -70.04 -85.87
CA GLY A 385 16.71 -71.17 -86.17
C GLY A 385 17.49 -72.16 -87.03
N LEU A 386 17.18 -73.46 -86.91
CA LEU A 386 17.51 -74.41 -87.98
C LEU A 386 16.98 -73.80 -89.26
N SER A 387 17.89 -73.24 -90.05
CA SER A 387 17.51 -72.53 -91.26
C SER A 387 16.80 -73.55 -92.14
N ILE A 388 15.73 -73.10 -92.79
CA ILE A 388 15.06 -73.80 -93.89
C ILE A 388 16.07 -74.63 -94.76
N PRO A 389 17.31 -74.17 -95.01
CA PRO A 389 18.41 -74.96 -95.58
C PRO A 389 18.66 -76.39 -95.05
N ALA A 390 18.46 -76.68 -93.75
CA ALA A 390 18.64 -78.02 -93.20
C ALA A 390 17.47 -78.95 -93.57
N PHE A 391 16.24 -78.42 -93.53
CA PHE A 391 15.06 -79.10 -94.02
C PHE A 391 15.08 -79.25 -95.54
N GLU A 392 15.53 -78.23 -96.29
CA GLU A 392 15.79 -78.26 -97.73
C GLU A 392 16.91 -79.25 -98.10
N LYS A 393 17.95 -79.40 -97.28
CA LYS A 393 18.98 -80.42 -97.48
C LYS A 393 18.42 -81.84 -97.33
N ILE A 394 17.54 -82.06 -96.36
CA ILE A 394 16.86 -83.35 -96.19
C ILE A 394 15.86 -83.57 -97.33
N LEU A 395 15.06 -82.56 -97.71
CA LEU A 395 14.09 -82.64 -98.80
C LEU A 395 14.79 -82.88 -100.16
N SER A 396 15.92 -82.19 -100.40
CA SER A 396 16.72 -82.37 -101.61
C SER A 396 17.43 -83.71 -101.65
N ALA A 397 17.93 -84.22 -100.52
CA ALA A 397 18.47 -85.58 -100.43
C ALA A 397 17.39 -86.64 -100.72
N ILE A 398 16.16 -86.45 -100.23
CA ILE A 398 15.02 -87.34 -100.53
C ILE A 398 14.60 -87.22 -102.00
N SER A 399 14.64 -86.02 -102.60
CA SER A 399 14.32 -85.85 -104.02
C SER A 399 15.33 -86.53 -104.96
N LYS A 400 16.60 -86.62 -104.54
CA LYS A 400 17.68 -87.28 -105.30
C LYS A 400 17.63 -88.82 -105.23
N LEU A 401 16.84 -89.39 -104.32
CA LEU A 401 16.64 -90.84 -104.20
C LEU A 401 15.54 -91.39 -105.13
N LYS A 402 14.88 -90.54 -105.93
CA LYS A 402 13.80 -90.91 -106.85
C LYS A 402 14.15 -90.80 -108.34
N GLY A 403 15.45 -90.84 -108.67
CA GLY A 403 15.97 -90.91 -110.04
C GLY A 403 16.78 -92.18 -110.24
#